data_AF-A0A1E5HWY6-F1
#
_entry.id   AF-A0A1E5HWY6-F1
#
_cell.length_a   1.000
_cell.length_b   1.000
_cell.length_c   1.000
_cell.angle_alpha   90.00
_cell.angle_beta   90.00
_cell.angle_gamma   90.00
#
_symmetry.space_group_name_H-M   'P 1'
#
loop_
_entity.id
_entity.type
_entity.pdbx_description
1 polymer ?
#
loop_
_entity_poly.entity_id
_entity_poly.type
_entity_poly.pdbx_seq_one_letter_code
_entity_poly.pdbx_strand_id
1 'polypeptide(L)' 'MKSKGENINAEMEMIKDLRKRIYGDSESSFKNKYSNHQCVFCGSENNLHLYKKKHICHTCLSDLRKNDFNN' A
#
# COMPACT_ATOMS: atom_id res chain seq x y z
N MET A 1 12.61 -10.45 28.06
CA MET A 1 12.21 -10.32 26.63
C MET A 1 11.19 -9.18 26.57
N LYS A 2 11.57 -7.98 26.12
CA LYS A 2 10.68 -6.80 26.05
C LYS A 2 10.16 -6.61 24.63
N SER A 3 8.87 -6.36 24.55
CA SER A 3 8.00 -6.45 23.38
C SER A 3 8.29 -5.38 22.33
N LYS A 4 8.47 -5.81 21.07
CA LYS A 4 8.69 -4.98 19.87
C LYS A 4 7.57 -3.96 19.55
N GLY A 5 6.49 -3.91 20.33
CA GLY A 5 5.33 -3.06 20.08
C GLY A 5 5.39 -1.65 20.68
N GLU A 6 6.19 -1.41 21.72
CA GLU A 6 6.27 -0.09 22.37
C GLU A 6 7.15 0.90 21.60
N ASN A 7 8.11 0.41 20.81
CA ASN A 7 9.09 1.25 20.11
C ASN A 7 8.48 1.99 18.90
N ILE A 8 7.53 1.35 18.22
CA ILE A 8 6.90 1.85 16.98
C ILE A 8 6.11 3.14 17.25
N ASN A 9 5.50 3.26 18.42
CA ASN A 9 4.69 4.42 18.79
C ASN A 9 5.52 5.69 18.99
N ALA A 10 6.72 5.54 19.58
CA ALA A 10 7.62 6.67 19.77
C ALA A 10 8.20 7.18 18.44
N GLU A 11 8.56 6.27 17.53
CA GLU A 11 9.05 6.62 16.21
C GLU A 11 7.98 7.35 15.37
N MET A 12 6.73 6.89 15.43
CA MET A 12 5.62 7.54 14.74
C MET A 12 5.35 8.96 15.24
N GLU A 13 5.41 9.19 16.55
CA GLU A 13 5.23 10.52 17.13
C GLU A 13 6.37 11.47 16.74
N MET A 14 7.62 10.99 16.67
CA MET A 14 8.75 11.79 16.18
C MET A 14 8.58 12.18 14.71
N ILE A 15 8.12 11.25 13.87
CA ILE A 15 7.85 11.52 12.45
C ILE A 15 6.71 12.55 12.29
N LYS A 16 5.69 12.48 13.15
CA LYS A 16 4.56 13.41 13.16
C LYS A 16 4.99 14.84 13.55
N ASP A 17 5.79 14.98 14.60
CA ASP A 17 6.32 16.28 15.05
C ASP A 17 7.23 16.92 13.99
N LEU A 18 8.14 16.14 13.41
CA LEU A 18 9.02 16.62 12.34
C LEU A 18 8.22 17.14 11.13
N ARG A 19 7.14 16.45 10.75
CA ARG A 19 6.28 16.86 9.63
C ARG A 19 5.55 18.17 9.91
N LYS A 20 5.03 18.36 11.12
CA LYS A 20 4.37 19.62 11.51
C LYS A 20 5.31 20.81 11.38
N ARG A 21 6.60 20.62 11.70
CA ARG A 21 7.63 21.66 11.56
C ARG A 21 7.97 21.98 10.11
N ILE A 22 7.98 20.98 9.22
CA ILE A 22 8.36 21.15 7.81
C ILE A 22 7.19 21.70 6.96
N TYR A 23 5.98 21.17 7.15
CA TYR A 23 4.83 21.43 6.28
C TYR A 23 3.72 22.27 6.93
N GLY A 24 3.85 22.64 8.20
CA GLY A 24 2.81 23.35 8.96
C GLY A 24 1.57 22.51 9.20
N ASP A 25 0.45 23.15 9.53
CA ASP A 25 -0.87 22.51 9.78
C ASP A 25 -1.59 22.09 8.48
N SER A 26 -0.87 22.02 7.35
CA SER A 26 -1.40 21.51 6.10
C SER A 26 -1.57 19.99 6.19
N GLU A 27 -2.58 19.56 6.96
CA GLU A 27 -3.15 18.21 7.07
C GLU A 27 -3.82 17.78 5.75
N SER A 28 -3.27 18.17 4.59
CA SER A 28 -3.72 17.67 3.30
C SER A 28 -3.14 16.27 3.07
N SER A 29 -3.81 15.30 3.71
CA SER A 29 -3.97 13.93 3.23
C SER A 29 -2.70 13.11 3.06
N PHE A 30 -1.96 12.85 4.14
CA PHE A 30 -1.22 11.60 4.20
C PHE A 30 -2.18 10.47 4.60
N LYS A 31 -3.18 10.19 3.74
CA LYS A 31 -3.80 8.86 3.73
C LYS A 31 -2.63 7.89 3.64
N ASN A 32 -2.50 7.02 4.63
CA ASN A 32 -1.51 5.95 4.67
C ASN A 32 -1.39 5.31 3.27
N LYS A 33 -0.40 5.74 2.47
CA LYS A 33 -0.01 5.08 1.21
C LYS A 33 0.48 3.63 1.44
N TYR A 34 0.46 3.18 2.68
CA TYR A 34 0.73 1.82 3.12
C TYR A 34 -0.51 0.89 3.06
N SER A 35 -1.66 1.35 2.59
CA SER A 35 -2.84 0.47 2.31
C SER A 35 -3.26 0.49 0.86
N ASN A 36 -2.31 0.57 -0.08
CA ASN A 36 -2.63 0.50 -1.50
C ASN A 36 -2.84 -0.96 -1.92
N HIS A 37 -3.98 -1.53 -1.51
CA HIS A 37 -4.61 -2.62 -2.25
C HIS A 37 -4.97 -2.06 -3.63
N GLN A 38 -4.00 -2.09 -4.54
CA GLN A 38 -4.15 -1.65 -5.91
C GLN A 38 -3.49 -2.67 -6.84
N CYS A 39 -4.03 -2.80 -8.05
CA CYS A 39 -3.50 -3.70 -9.04
C CYS A 39 -2.06 -3.30 -9.39
N VAL A 40 -1.13 -4.26 -9.30
CA VAL A 40 0.28 -4.05 -9.63
C VAL A 40 0.52 -3.65 -11.10
N PHE A 41 -0.43 -3.95 -11.99
CA PHE A 41 -0.32 -3.67 -13.42
C PHE A 41 -0.95 -2.34 -13.83
N CYS A 42 -2.18 -2.05 -13.35
CA CYS A 42 -2.95 -0.91 -13.83
C CYS A 42 -3.35 0.10 -12.74
N GLY A 43 -2.99 -0.15 -11.48
CA GLY A 43 -3.34 0.73 -10.35
C GLY A 43 -4.82 0.73 -9.96
N SER A 44 -5.68 -0.07 -10.61
CA SER A 44 -7.09 -0.20 -10.24
C SER A 44 -7.24 -0.74 -8.82
N GLU A 45 -8.16 -0.17 -8.05
CA GLU A 45 -8.52 -0.62 -6.70
C GLU A 45 -9.70 -1.61 -6.70
N ASN A 46 -10.31 -1.84 -7.88
CA ASN A 46 -11.51 -2.66 -8.04
C ASN A 46 -11.18 -4.12 -8.35
N ASN A 47 -11.96 -5.05 -7.79
CA ASN A 47 -11.91 -6.50 -8.08
C ASN A 47 -10.49 -7.08 -7.96
N LEU A 48 -9.84 -6.77 -6.84
CA LEU A 48 -8.48 -7.21 -6.56
C LEU A 48 -8.46 -8.64 -6.03
N HIS A 49 -7.54 -9.41 -6.59
CA HIS A 49 -7.19 -10.75 -6.16
C HIS A 49 -5.74 -10.77 -5.70
N LEU A 50 -5.46 -11.58 -4.69
CA LEU A 50 -4.09 -11.82 -4.24
C LEU A 50 -3.46 -12.90 -5.13
N TYR A 51 -2.45 -12.52 -5.91
CA TYR A 51 -1.69 -13.43 -6.77
C TYR A 51 -0.20 -13.27 -6.47
N LYS A 52 0.47 -14.36 -6.06
CA LYS A 52 1.91 -14.34 -5.69
C LYS A 52 2.27 -13.22 -4.70
N LYS A 53 1.46 -13.02 -3.65
CA LYS A 53 1.60 -11.94 -2.64
C LYS A 53 1.50 -10.51 -3.18
N LYS A 54 1.00 -10.33 -4.41
CA LYS A 54 0.72 -9.03 -5.04
C LYS A 54 -0.79 -8.91 -5.28
N HIS A 55 -1.31 -7.68 -5.30
CA HIS A 55 -2.70 -7.42 -5.68
C HIS A 55 -2.79 -7.25 -7.19
N ILE A 56 -3.70 -7.96 -7.83
CA ILE A 56 -3.97 -7.89 -9.27
C ILE A 56 -5.47 -7.83 -9.51
N CYS A 57 -5.93 -6.94 -10.38
CA CYS A 57 -7.36 -6.88 -10.70
C CYS A 57 -7.78 -8.05 -11.60
N HIS A 58 -9.07 -8.39 -11.59
CA HIS A 58 -9.64 -9.44 -12.41
C HIS A 58 -9.29 -9.33 -13.91
N THR A 59 -9.28 -8.12 -14.46
CA THR A 59 -8.96 -7.87 -15.88
C THR A 59 -7.54 -8.29 -16.21
N CYS A 60 -6.55 -7.73 -15.49
CA CYS A 60 -5.14 -8.07 -15.71
C CYS A 60 -4.85 -9.55 -15.44
N LEU A 61 -5.51 -10.15 -14.44
CA LEU A 61 -5.37 -11.58 -14.17
C LEU A 61 -5.93 -12.44 -15.32
N SER A 62 -7.00 -11.99 -15.97
CA SER A 62 -7.60 -12.70 -17.10
C SER A 62 -6.76 -12.60 -18.36
N ASP A 63 -6.13 -11.44 -18.62
CA ASP A 63 -5.20 -11.28 -19.74
C ASP A 63 -3.95 -12.14 -19.60
N LEU A 64 -3.39 -12.25 -18.39
CA LEU A 64 -2.27 -13.16 -18.11
C LEU A 64 -2.62 -14.62 -18.44
N ARG A 65 -3.78 -15.10 -17.96
CA ARG A 65 -4.22 -16.49 -18.19
C ARG A 65 -4.53 -16.79 -19.65
N LYS A 66 -4.95 -15.80 -20.44
CA LYS A 66 -5.14 -15.97 -21.90
C LYS A 66 -3.82 -16.13 -22.63
N ASN A 67 -2.74 -15.50 -22.14
CA ASN A 67 -1.42 -15.61 -22.74
C ASN A 67 -0.76 -16.98 -22.48
N ASP A 68 -1.09 -17.65 -21.38
CA ASP A 68 -0.56 -18.99 -21.08
C ASP A 68 -1.09 -20.09 -22.03
N PHE A 69 -2.18 -19.84 -22.77
CA PHE A 69 -2.79 -20.82 -23.69
C PHE A 69 -2.36 -20.71 -25.16
N ASN A 70 -1.51 -19.72 -25.51
CA ASN A 70 -1.06 -19.49 -26.89
C ASN A 70 0.44 -19.75 -27.09
N ASN A 71 1.07 -20.55 -26.23
CA ASN A 71 2.49 -20.93 -26.37
C ASN A 71 2.65 -22.45 -26.30
#